data_AF-J9GGW4-F1
#
_entry.id   AF-J9GGW4-F1
#
_cell.length_a   1.000
_cell.length_b   1.000
_cell.length_c   1.000
_cell.angle_alpha   90.00
_cell.angle_beta   90.00
_cell.angle_gamma   90.00
#
_symmetry.space_group_name_H-M   'P 1'
#
loop_
_entity.id
_entity.type
_entity.pdbx_description
1 polymer ?
#
loop_
_entity_poly.entity_id
_entity_poly.type
_entity_poly.pdbx_seq_one_letter_code
_entity_poly.pdbx_strand_id
1 'polypeptide(L)'
;MKFSSLVLKKDDKRFHSLYVFSEGQWKVENNKELYTVSVEDYTSMGGKIGKYANFSNADQPRTYVPVLLNQKFPYAQEGDVQVVVYNVNKVGVVASQFTKTATAWEMTPVFEIKEKENYIKNEGVWKFDPTIVVTHTKDDLQFLVDWVRENKPSYLDPKYPDNSEYWFGGSAYYNNFDLNLNKRRATDPDDLVDDTDDEAAKTYLNKQVAEACRMILAHNYPDAPTVVNGMDLYYNVEAVCYANGAYTINTFRFKSLGKGEFEWDQKMVSRPR
;
A
#
# COMPACT_ATOMS: atom_id res chain seq x y z
N MET A 1 -40.81 -10.09 66.20
CA MET A 1 -40.20 -9.03 65.34
C MET A 1 -40.42 -9.41 63.89
N LYS A 2 -41.10 -8.56 63.09
CA LYS A 2 -41.20 -8.73 61.64
C LYS A 2 -39.92 -8.15 61.01
N PHE A 3 -39.10 -8.98 60.38
CA PHE A 3 -38.05 -8.49 59.49
C PHE A 3 -38.67 -8.30 58.11
N SER A 4 -38.69 -7.08 57.61
CA SER A 4 -38.98 -6.78 56.20
C SER A 4 -37.65 -6.84 55.44
N SER A 5 -37.60 -7.66 54.39
CA SER A 5 -36.49 -7.65 53.45
C SER A 5 -36.69 -6.51 52.45
N LEU A 6 -35.77 -5.55 52.45
CA LEU A 6 -35.67 -4.56 51.38
C LEU A 6 -34.95 -5.23 50.20
N VAL A 7 -35.70 -5.68 49.20
CA VAL A 7 -35.09 -6.14 47.95
C VAL A 7 -34.66 -4.91 47.17
N LEU A 8 -33.37 -4.59 47.19
CA LEU A 8 -32.78 -3.63 46.25
C LEU A 8 -32.84 -4.25 44.86
N LYS A 9 -33.71 -3.72 44.00
CA LYS A 9 -33.67 -4.02 42.56
C LYS A 9 -32.33 -3.50 42.03
N LYS A 10 -31.49 -4.41 41.53
CA LYS A 10 -30.30 -4.06 40.77
C LYS A 10 -30.75 -3.46 39.45
N ASP A 11 -30.71 -2.13 39.33
CA ASP A 11 -30.94 -1.44 38.07
C ASP A 11 -29.65 -1.58 37.25
N ASP A 12 -29.57 -2.63 36.42
CA ASP A 12 -28.44 -2.90 35.50
C ASP A 12 -28.45 -1.90 34.32
N LYS A 13 -28.48 -0.60 34.62
CA LYS A 13 -28.31 0.45 33.61
C LYS A 13 -26.85 0.50 33.20
N ARG A 14 -26.60 0.20 31.93
CA ARG A 14 -25.30 0.42 31.30
C ARG A 14 -25.18 1.91 30.98
N PHE A 15 -24.08 2.51 31.38
CA PHE A 15 -23.73 3.89 31.03
C PHE A 15 -22.49 3.88 30.14
N HIS A 16 -22.47 4.72 29.12
CA HIS A 16 -21.28 4.94 28.30
C HIS A 16 -20.82 6.38 28.52
N SER A 17 -19.59 6.54 29.01
CA SER A 17 -18.91 7.83 29.19
C SER A 17 -17.45 7.67 28.78
N LEU A 18 -16.86 8.74 28.23
CA LEU A 18 -15.44 8.76 27.89
C LEU A 18 -14.63 9.20 29.12
N TYR A 19 -13.56 8.46 29.40
CA TYR A 19 -12.60 8.79 30.45
C TYR A 19 -11.20 8.94 29.85
N VAL A 20 -10.45 9.91 30.33
CA VAL A 20 -9.04 10.10 30.00
C VAL A 20 -8.22 9.82 31.26
N PHE A 21 -7.19 8.99 31.12
CA PHE A 21 -6.23 8.74 32.20
C PHE A 21 -5.13 9.80 32.14
N SER A 22 -5.07 10.66 33.15
CA SER A 22 -4.06 11.71 33.27
C SER A 22 -3.70 11.90 34.74
N GLU A 23 -2.41 12.16 35.02
CA GLU A 23 -1.91 12.36 36.39
C GLU A 23 -2.22 11.19 37.36
N GLY A 24 -2.25 9.96 36.84
CA GLY A 24 -2.48 8.76 37.66
C GLY A 24 -3.96 8.51 38.02
N GLN A 25 -4.91 9.27 37.48
CA GLN A 25 -6.34 9.11 37.72
C GLN A 25 -7.16 9.13 36.42
N TRP A 26 -8.29 8.42 36.41
CA TRP A 26 -9.29 8.52 35.35
C TRP A 26 -10.18 9.73 35.61
N LYS A 27 -10.25 10.66 34.65
CA LYS A 27 -11.14 11.83 34.67
C LYS A 27 -12.16 11.69 33.54
N VAL A 28 -13.40 12.12 33.77
CA VAL A 28 -14.41 12.19 32.69
C VAL A 28 -13.95 13.24 31.68
N GLU A 29 -13.97 12.88 30.40
CA GLU A 29 -13.69 13.82 29.32
C GLU A 29 -14.93 14.64 28.99
N ASN A 30 -14.79 15.97 29.04
CA ASN A 30 -15.89 16.94 28.88
C ASN A 30 -15.72 17.84 27.65
N ASN A 31 -14.83 17.48 26.72
CA ASN A 31 -14.73 18.18 25.45
C ASN A 31 -16.09 18.12 24.71
N LYS A 32 -16.65 19.30 24.43
CA LYS A 32 -17.95 19.46 23.75
C LYS A 32 -17.95 18.93 22.32
N GLU A 33 -16.78 18.83 21.69
CA GLU A 33 -16.58 18.23 20.36
C GLU A 33 -16.58 16.70 20.40
N LEU A 34 -16.57 16.07 21.59
CA LEU A 34 -16.67 14.62 21.75
C LEU A 34 -18.08 14.21 22.18
N TYR A 35 -18.69 13.27 21.46
CA TYR A 35 -19.99 12.70 21.82
C TYR A 35 -19.90 11.18 21.94
N THR A 36 -20.19 10.64 23.11
CA THR A 36 -20.29 9.18 23.30
C THR A 36 -21.74 8.76 23.12
N VAL A 37 -22.02 7.86 22.17
CA VAL A 37 -23.38 7.33 21.98
C VAL A 37 -23.77 6.49 23.20
N SER A 38 -24.76 6.98 23.93
CA SER A 38 -25.23 6.36 25.16
C SER A 38 -26.12 5.15 24.87
N VAL A 39 -26.42 4.38 25.92
CA VAL A 39 -27.35 3.23 25.82
C VAL A 39 -28.77 3.71 25.50
N GLU A 40 -29.17 4.85 26.03
CA GLU A 40 -30.43 5.51 25.71
C GLU A 40 -30.48 5.96 24.25
N ASP A 41 -29.38 6.48 23.71
CA ASP A 41 -29.30 6.86 22.29
C ASP A 41 -29.51 5.63 21.39
N TYR A 42 -28.80 4.53 21.65
CA TYR A 42 -29.04 3.29 20.90
C TYR A 42 -30.48 2.82 21.04
N THR A 43 -31.04 2.87 22.25
CA THR A 43 -32.43 2.47 22.51
C THR A 43 -33.41 3.31 21.70
N SER A 44 -33.16 4.61 21.56
CA SER A 44 -33.98 5.53 20.76
C SER A 44 -33.95 5.23 19.26
N MET A 45 -32.84 4.65 18.75
CA MET A 45 -32.73 4.21 17.36
C MET A 45 -33.54 2.93 17.07
N GLY A 46 -33.91 2.19 18.13
CA GLY A 46 -34.74 0.99 18.03
C GLY A 46 -34.07 -0.19 17.34
N GLY A 47 -34.89 -1.21 17.01
CA GLY A 47 -34.45 -2.39 16.29
C GLY A 47 -33.30 -3.15 16.95
N LYS A 48 -32.39 -3.68 16.12
CA LYS A 48 -31.19 -4.39 16.60
C LYS A 48 -30.19 -3.44 17.25
N ILE A 49 -30.10 -2.19 16.78
CA ILE A 49 -29.22 -1.17 17.34
C ILE A 49 -29.53 -0.98 18.83
N GLY A 50 -30.79 -0.69 19.17
CA GLY A 50 -31.21 -0.50 20.55
C GLY A 50 -31.08 -1.75 21.40
N LYS A 51 -31.44 -2.92 20.84
CA LYS A 51 -31.34 -4.19 21.55
C LYS A 51 -29.91 -4.54 21.96
N TYR A 52 -28.93 -4.30 21.08
CA TYR A 52 -27.54 -4.73 21.28
C TYR A 52 -26.59 -3.60 21.68
N ALA A 53 -27.08 -2.35 21.70
CA ALA A 53 -26.29 -1.15 21.97
C ALA A 53 -25.02 -1.04 21.10
N ASN A 54 -25.15 -1.41 19.82
CA ASN A 54 -24.09 -1.34 18.83
C ASN A 54 -24.66 -1.22 17.40
N PHE A 55 -23.85 -0.68 16.50
CA PHE A 55 -24.08 -0.69 15.06
C PHE A 55 -23.60 -1.99 14.42
N SER A 56 -24.00 -2.23 13.17
CA SER A 56 -23.61 -3.41 12.41
C SER A 56 -23.43 -3.09 10.91
N ASN A 57 -22.99 -4.07 10.12
CA ASN A 57 -22.91 -3.91 8.66
C ASN A 57 -24.27 -3.60 8.01
N ALA A 58 -25.36 -4.09 8.60
CA ALA A 58 -26.73 -3.82 8.15
C ALA A 58 -27.29 -2.51 8.73
N ASP A 59 -26.88 -2.17 9.96
CA ASP A 59 -27.35 -1.01 10.70
C ASP A 59 -26.17 -0.03 10.92
N GLN A 60 -25.84 0.75 9.89
CA GLN A 60 -24.56 1.48 9.84
C GLN A 60 -24.59 2.83 10.58
N PRO A 61 -23.51 3.22 11.27
CA PRO A 61 -23.43 4.50 11.98
C PRO A 61 -23.64 5.71 11.05
N ARG A 62 -23.14 5.65 9.81
CA ARG A 62 -23.34 6.69 8.79
C ARG A 62 -24.82 7.00 8.52
N THR A 63 -25.72 6.05 8.77
CA THR A 63 -27.16 6.22 8.57
C THR A 63 -27.86 6.81 9.79
N TYR A 64 -27.50 6.36 10.99
CA TYR A 64 -28.25 6.67 12.22
C TYR A 64 -27.64 7.82 13.05
N VAL A 65 -26.31 7.92 13.07
CA VAL A 65 -25.61 8.94 13.87
C VAL A 65 -25.93 10.36 13.38
N PRO A 66 -26.05 10.66 12.06
CA PRO A 66 -26.47 11.99 11.63
C PRO A 66 -27.81 12.45 12.18
N VAL A 67 -28.78 11.53 12.26
CA VAL A 67 -30.11 11.81 12.81
C VAL A 67 -30.02 12.07 14.31
N LEU A 68 -29.24 11.25 15.03
CA LEU A 68 -28.98 11.46 16.45
C LEU A 68 -28.35 12.83 16.71
N LEU A 69 -27.31 13.20 15.96
CA LEU A 69 -26.62 14.47 16.15
C LEU A 69 -27.52 15.67 15.87
N ASN A 70 -28.40 15.60 14.85
CA ASN A 70 -29.41 16.64 14.62
C ASN A 70 -30.38 16.81 15.81
N GLN A 71 -30.73 15.72 16.50
CA GLN A 71 -31.59 15.79 17.68
C GLN A 71 -30.85 16.32 18.93
N LYS A 72 -29.59 15.93 19.10
CA LYS A 72 -28.77 16.30 20.26
C LYS A 72 -28.22 17.72 20.18
N PHE A 73 -27.94 18.19 18.97
CA PHE A 73 -27.34 19.48 18.69
C PHE A 73 -28.22 20.30 17.73
N PRO A 74 -29.43 20.69 18.15
CA PRO A 74 -30.39 21.39 17.28
C PRO A 74 -29.94 22.80 16.85
N TYR A 75 -28.95 23.36 17.56
CA TYR A 75 -28.38 24.68 17.27
C TYR A 75 -27.03 24.62 16.54
N ALA A 76 -26.57 23.43 16.14
CA ALA A 76 -25.32 23.29 15.39
C ALA A 76 -25.41 24.02 14.04
N GLN A 77 -24.38 24.77 13.73
CA GLN A 77 -24.24 25.53 12.50
C GLN A 77 -23.43 24.76 11.45
N GLU A 78 -23.57 25.14 10.20
CA GLU A 78 -22.71 24.61 9.13
C GLU A 78 -21.23 24.82 9.47
N GLY A 79 -20.43 23.76 9.36
CA GLY A 79 -19.02 23.72 9.74
C GLY A 79 -18.75 23.18 11.15
N ASP A 80 -19.76 23.05 12.01
CA ASP A 80 -19.58 22.46 13.34
C ASP A 80 -19.13 20.99 13.24
N VAL A 81 -18.26 20.57 14.16
CA VAL A 81 -17.64 19.24 14.15
C VAL A 81 -17.98 18.48 15.43
N GLN A 82 -18.30 17.20 15.28
CA GLN A 82 -18.44 16.27 16.38
C GLN A 82 -17.67 14.98 16.11
N VAL A 83 -16.74 14.62 16.99
CA VAL A 83 -16.16 13.28 17.03
C VAL A 83 -17.06 12.40 17.87
N VAL A 84 -17.67 11.41 17.23
CA VAL A 84 -18.65 10.52 17.85
C VAL A 84 -18.02 9.16 18.13
N VAL A 85 -18.09 8.73 19.38
CA VAL A 85 -17.62 7.42 19.86
C VAL A 85 -18.80 6.47 20.00
N TYR A 86 -18.74 5.32 19.36
CA TYR A 86 -19.81 4.32 19.34
C TYR A 86 -19.28 2.89 19.25
N ASN A 87 -20.15 1.90 19.48
CA ASN A 87 -19.84 0.48 19.39
C ASN A 87 -20.27 -0.07 18.02
N VAL A 88 -19.44 -0.93 17.44
CA VAL A 88 -19.75 -1.70 16.24
C VAL A 88 -19.58 -3.19 16.54
N ASN A 89 -20.59 -3.99 16.22
CA ASN A 89 -20.57 -5.43 16.45
C ASN A 89 -19.35 -6.09 15.78
N LYS A 90 -18.63 -6.94 16.52
CA LYS A 90 -17.37 -7.61 16.13
C LYS A 90 -16.16 -6.71 15.83
N VAL A 91 -16.30 -5.39 15.91
CA VAL A 91 -15.19 -4.44 15.75
C VAL A 91 -14.80 -3.84 17.11
N GLY A 92 -15.79 -3.51 17.95
CA GLY A 92 -15.57 -2.86 19.25
C GLY A 92 -15.90 -1.37 19.21
N VAL A 93 -15.20 -0.58 20.02
CA VAL A 93 -15.39 0.88 20.10
C VAL A 93 -14.70 1.55 18.92
N VAL A 94 -15.42 2.43 18.23
CA VAL A 94 -14.96 3.21 17.07
C VAL A 94 -15.24 4.69 17.35
N ALA A 95 -14.37 5.58 16.86
CA ALA A 95 -14.60 7.01 16.83
C ALA A 95 -14.65 7.50 15.38
N SER A 96 -15.55 8.42 15.06
CA SER A 96 -15.62 9.02 13.73
C SER A 96 -16.04 10.48 13.80
N GLN A 97 -15.45 11.31 12.94
CA GLN A 97 -15.80 12.71 12.85
C GLN A 97 -17.05 12.89 11.97
N PHE A 98 -17.95 13.75 12.42
CA PHE A 98 -19.10 14.24 11.68
C PHE A 98 -18.99 15.75 11.56
N THR A 99 -19.27 16.28 10.37
CA THR A 99 -19.29 17.72 10.11
C THR A 99 -20.70 18.13 9.74
N LYS A 100 -21.22 19.18 10.37
CA LYS A 100 -22.55 19.71 10.08
C LYS A 100 -22.52 20.44 8.73
N THR A 101 -23.32 19.99 7.79
CA THR A 101 -23.65 20.72 6.56
C THR A 101 -24.94 21.51 6.74
N ALA A 102 -25.32 22.28 5.73
CA ALA A 102 -26.56 23.06 5.74
C ALA A 102 -27.81 22.26 6.14
N THR A 103 -27.88 20.95 5.84
CA THR A 103 -29.09 20.13 6.08
C THR A 103 -28.86 18.91 6.96
N ALA A 104 -27.64 18.40 7.08
CA ALA A 104 -27.37 17.14 7.80
C ALA A 104 -25.98 17.12 8.44
N TRP A 105 -25.75 16.16 9.34
CA TRP A 105 -24.40 15.83 9.75
C TRP A 105 -23.83 14.79 8.78
N GLU A 106 -22.66 15.06 8.22
CA GLU A 106 -22.00 14.13 7.32
C GLU A 106 -20.81 13.49 8.01
N MET A 107 -20.79 12.17 8.03
CA MET A 107 -19.64 11.41 8.52
C MET A 107 -18.46 11.67 7.59
N THR A 108 -17.39 12.28 8.11
CA THR A 108 -16.11 12.32 7.43
C THR A 108 -15.71 10.86 7.19
N PRO A 109 -15.54 10.43 5.92
CA PRO A 109 -14.95 9.13 5.68
C PRO A 109 -13.64 9.10 6.45
N VAL A 110 -13.48 8.17 7.39
CA VAL A 110 -12.14 7.88 7.89
C VAL A 110 -11.40 7.49 6.62
N PHE A 111 -10.48 8.35 6.21
CA PHE A 111 -9.52 7.99 5.19
C PHE A 111 -8.81 6.74 5.72
N GLU A 112 -9.29 5.56 5.36
CA GLU A 112 -8.39 4.45 5.11
C GLU A 112 -7.63 4.84 3.84
N ILE A 113 -6.76 5.85 3.94
CA ILE A 113 -5.57 5.86 3.11
C ILE A 113 -4.74 4.73 3.71
N LYS A 114 -5.03 3.50 3.28
CA LYS A 114 -4.13 2.37 3.42
C LYS A 114 -2.98 2.55 2.42
N GLU A 115 -2.33 3.71 2.43
CA GLU A 115 -1.03 3.83 1.80
C GLU A 115 -0.05 3.24 2.80
N LYS A 116 0.54 2.10 2.42
CA LYS A 116 1.69 1.57 3.14
C LYS A 116 2.85 2.53 2.88
N GLU A 117 3.11 3.42 3.82
CA GLU A 117 4.32 4.21 3.83
C GLU A 117 5.48 3.34 4.35
N ASN A 118 6.59 3.29 3.60
CA ASN A 118 7.78 2.59 4.04
C ASN A 118 8.65 3.54 4.88
N TYR A 119 9.24 3.02 5.95
CA TYR A 119 10.16 3.75 6.81
C TYR A 119 11.42 2.92 7.02
N ILE A 120 12.59 3.55 6.91
CA ILE A 120 13.89 2.96 7.26
C ILE A 120 14.40 3.59 8.55
N LYS A 121 14.92 2.76 9.47
CA LYS A 121 15.61 3.23 10.67
C LYS A 121 17.11 3.32 10.40
N ASN A 122 17.66 4.53 10.37
CA ASN A 122 19.09 4.76 10.27
C ASN A 122 19.58 5.56 11.49
N GLU A 123 20.66 5.12 12.13
CA GLU A 123 21.23 5.72 13.35
C GLU A 123 20.20 5.95 14.48
N GLY A 124 19.22 5.05 14.61
CA GLY A 124 18.19 5.16 15.65
C GLY A 124 16.99 6.04 15.28
N VAL A 125 17.04 6.76 14.16
CA VAL A 125 15.98 7.67 13.68
C VAL A 125 15.22 7.02 12.53
N TRP A 126 13.88 7.04 12.61
CA TRP A 126 13.01 6.61 11.51
C TRP A 126 12.92 7.72 10.46
N LYS A 127 13.17 7.35 9.20
CA LYS A 127 13.03 8.24 8.05
C LYS A 127 12.07 7.61 7.05
N PHE A 128 11.15 8.40 6.54
CA PHE A 128 10.29 8.00 5.43
C PHE A 128 11.15 7.61 4.22
N ASP A 129 10.83 6.48 3.62
CA ASP A 129 11.47 5.99 2.40
C ASP A 129 10.39 5.70 1.35
N PRO A 130 10.25 6.52 0.31
CA PRO A 130 9.26 6.28 -0.74
C PRO A 130 9.69 5.18 -1.72
N THR A 131 10.79 4.45 -1.50
CA THR A 131 11.30 3.47 -2.47
C THR A 131 10.25 2.40 -2.77
N ILE A 132 9.96 2.23 -4.06
CA ILE A 132 9.02 1.23 -4.58
C ILE A 132 9.80 0.00 -5.01
N VAL A 133 9.36 -1.20 -4.61
CA VAL A 133 9.92 -2.46 -5.11
C VAL A 133 9.03 -2.97 -6.25
N VAL A 134 9.65 -3.24 -7.39
CA VAL A 134 8.98 -3.72 -8.60
C VAL A 134 9.56 -5.08 -8.97
N THR A 135 8.72 -6.06 -9.26
CA THR A 135 9.13 -7.32 -9.87
C THR A 135 8.56 -7.38 -11.27
N HIS A 136 9.42 -7.58 -12.28
CA HIS A 136 8.96 -7.72 -13.66
C HIS A 136 7.99 -8.92 -13.82
N THR A 137 7.10 -8.78 -14.78
CA THR A 137 6.08 -9.76 -15.17
C THR A 137 6.37 -10.37 -16.53
N LYS A 138 5.55 -11.33 -16.95
CA LYS A 138 5.64 -11.91 -18.29
C LYS A 138 5.32 -10.87 -19.37
N ASP A 139 4.36 -9.99 -19.10
CA ASP A 139 3.95 -8.94 -20.03
C ASP A 139 5.07 -7.89 -20.19
N ASP A 140 5.78 -7.57 -19.09
CA ASP A 140 6.97 -6.70 -19.15
C ASP A 140 8.08 -7.28 -20.03
N LEU A 141 8.33 -8.58 -19.92
CA LEU A 141 9.31 -9.26 -20.76
C LEU A 141 8.81 -9.38 -22.21
N GLN A 142 7.51 -9.54 -22.43
CA GLN A 142 6.94 -9.54 -23.77
C GLN A 142 7.10 -8.17 -24.43
N PHE A 143 6.88 -7.08 -23.69
CA PHE A 143 7.15 -5.72 -24.16
C PHE A 143 8.61 -5.56 -24.62
N LEU A 144 9.58 -6.12 -23.88
CA LEU A 144 10.99 -6.09 -24.29
C LEU A 144 11.24 -6.92 -25.56
N VAL A 145 10.65 -8.11 -25.67
CA VAL A 145 10.73 -8.95 -26.88
C VAL A 145 10.18 -8.21 -28.09
N ASP A 146 9.05 -7.52 -27.93
CA ASP A 146 8.43 -6.74 -29.01
C ASP A 146 9.32 -5.56 -29.41
N TRP A 147 9.92 -4.86 -28.45
CA TRP A 147 10.90 -3.82 -28.73
C TRP A 147 12.12 -4.38 -29.49
N VAL A 148 12.64 -5.54 -29.08
CA VAL A 148 13.79 -6.18 -29.75
C VAL A 148 13.41 -6.61 -31.16
N ARG A 149 12.19 -7.08 -31.40
CA ARG A 149 11.71 -7.40 -32.76
C ARG A 149 11.76 -6.20 -33.69
N GLU A 150 11.43 -5.02 -33.18
CA GLU A 150 11.40 -3.79 -33.98
C GLU A 150 12.79 -3.16 -34.15
N ASN A 151 13.65 -3.25 -33.13
CA ASN A 151 14.89 -2.46 -33.06
C ASN A 151 16.18 -3.29 -33.22
N LYS A 152 16.13 -4.57 -32.84
CA LYS A 152 17.26 -5.51 -32.77
C LYS A 152 16.86 -6.93 -33.23
N PRO A 153 16.19 -7.11 -34.39
CA PRO A 153 15.58 -8.38 -34.77
C PRO A 153 16.56 -9.55 -34.90
N SER A 154 17.86 -9.27 -35.14
CA SER A 154 18.93 -10.28 -35.18
C SER A 154 19.15 -10.98 -33.83
N TYR A 155 18.67 -10.40 -32.73
CA TYR A 155 18.76 -10.95 -31.38
C TYR A 155 17.52 -11.73 -30.95
N LEU A 156 16.48 -11.85 -31.79
CA LEU A 156 15.33 -12.72 -31.45
C LEU A 156 15.77 -14.18 -31.35
N ASP A 157 15.16 -14.94 -30.43
CA ASP A 157 15.44 -16.36 -30.33
C ASP A 157 14.99 -17.07 -31.63
N PRO A 158 15.89 -17.71 -32.40
CA PRO A 158 15.52 -18.32 -33.68
C PRO A 158 14.49 -19.45 -33.55
N LYS A 159 14.39 -20.07 -32.38
CA LYS A 159 13.47 -21.17 -32.08
C LYS A 159 12.15 -20.67 -31.49
N TYR A 160 12.19 -19.57 -30.73
CA TYR A 160 11.04 -19.00 -30.03
C TYR A 160 10.94 -17.47 -30.21
N PRO A 161 10.90 -16.96 -31.45
CA PRO A 161 11.02 -15.52 -31.73
C PRO A 161 9.82 -14.71 -31.23
N ASP A 162 8.72 -15.36 -30.91
CA ASP A 162 7.50 -14.70 -30.45
C ASP A 162 7.59 -14.24 -28.99
N ASN A 163 8.42 -14.89 -28.16
CA ASN A 163 8.40 -14.69 -26.71
C ASN A 163 9.78 -14.71 -26.02
N SER A 164 10.87 -14.80 -26.78
CA SER A 164 12.22 -14.89 -26.24
C SER A 164 13.23 -14.15 -27.13
N GLU A 165 14.19 -13.50 -26.50
CA GLU A 165 15.23 -12.70 -27.17
C GLU A 165 16.56 -12.73 -26.40
N TYR A 166 17.66 -12.38 -27.06
CA TYR A 166 19.04 -12.45 -26.53
C TYR A 166 19.76 -11.10 -26.39
N TRP A 167 19.14 -9.99 -26.81
CA TRP A 167 19.65 -8.63 -26.62
C TRP A 167 19.67 -8.26 -25.14
N PHE A 168 18.54 -8.37 -24.45
CA PHE A 168 18.49 -8.31 -22.99
C PHE A 168 18.62 -9.70 -22.36
N GLY A 169 18.15 -10.73 -23.07
CA GLY A 169 18.08 -12.12 -22.61
C GLY A 169 16.71 -12.49 -22.03
N GLY A 170 15.69 -11.65 -22.22
CA GLY A 170 14.35 -11.82 -21.70
C GLY A 170 13.57 -12.95 -22.38
N SER A 171 12.85 -13.71 -21.57
CA SER A 171 11.86 -14.69 -22.04
C SER A 171 10.54 -14.53 -21.29
N ALA A 172 9.49 -14.11 -22.00
CA ALA A 172 8.13 -14.05 -21.46
C ALA A 172 7.58 -15.45 -21.14
N TYR A 173 8.06 -16.49 -21.84
CA TYR A 173 7.69 -17.87 -21.54
C TYR A 173 8.21 -18.33 -20.17
N TYR A 174 9.53 -18.21 -19.94
CA TYR A 174 10.19 -18.62 -18.70
C TYR A 174 10.07 -17.61 -17.55
N ASN A 175 9.67 -16.38 -17.85
CA ASN A 175 9.62 -15.26 -16.92
C ASN A 175 10.97 -14.98 -16.23
N ASN A 176 12.02 -14.87 -17.05
CA ASN A 176 13.38 -14.60 -16.60
C ASN A 176 14.23 -13.91 -17.67
N PHE A 177 15.41 -13.46 -17.26
CA PHE A 177 16.53 -13.11 -18.13
C PHE A 177 17.55 -14.27 -18.14
N ASP A 178 17.84 -14.85 -19.31
CA ASP A 178 18.89 -15.86 -19.49
C ASP A 178 20.27 -15.18 -19.55
N LEU A 179 21.13 -15.49 -18.59
CA LEU A 179 22.50 -14.99 -18.46
C LEU A 179 23.55 -16.12 -18.66
N ASN A 180 23.18 -17.24 -19.27
CA ASN A 180 24.12 -18.33 -19.55
C ASN A 180 25.15 -17.88 -20.60
N LEU A 181 26.40 -17.67 -20.20
CA LEU A 181 27.47 -17.13 -21.06
C LEU A 181 27.62 -17.91 -22.37
N ASN A 182 27.60 -19.24 -22.32
CA ASN A 182 27.72 -20.07 -23.52
C ASN A 182 26.61 -19.80 -24.54
N LYS A 183 25.37 -19.59 -24.07
CA LYS A 183 24.27 -19.23 -24.97
C LYS A 183 24.42 -17.79 -25.44
N ARG A 184 24.67 -16.85 -24.52
CA ARG A 184 24.75 -15.42 -24.83
C ARG A 184 25.84 -15.11 -25.84
N ARG A 185 27.03 -15.73 -25.74
CA ARG A 185 28.09 -15.63 -26.75
C ARG A 185 27.71 -16.24 -28.09
N ALA A 186 26.97 -17.36 -28.08
CA ALA A 186 26.53 -18.03 -29.31
C ALA A 186 25.38 -17.29 -30.03
N THR A 187 24.71 -16.35 -29.36
CA THR A 187 23.56 -15.61 -29.87
C THR A 187 23.81 -14.10 -29.92
N ASP A 188 25.07 -13.72 -30.13
CA ASP A 188 25.52 -12.34 -30.15
C ASP A 188 26.10 -11.97 -31.53
N PRO A 189 25.24 -11.61 -32.51
CA PRO A 189 25.67 -11.34 -33.88
C PRO A 189 26.57 -10.11 -34.04
N ASP A 190 26.64 -9.24 -33.03
CA ASP A 190 27.44 -8.01 -33.05
C ASP A 190 28.74 -8.11 -32.21
N ASP A 191 29.08 -9.31 -31.70
CA ASP A 191 30.29 -9.57 -30.89
C ASP A 191 30.47 -8.60 -29.70
N LEU A 192 29.38 -8.29 -28.98
CA LEU A 192 29.34 -7.38 -27.83
C LEU A 192 29.67 -8.05 -26.49
N VAL A 193 29.46 -9.36 -26.38
CA VAL A 193 29.70 -10.17 -25.19
C VAL A 193 31.12 -10.73 -25.26
N ASP A 194 31.99 -10.26 -24.36
CA ASP A 194 33.39 -10.70 -24.32
C ASP A 194 33.53 -12.23 -24.30
N ASP A 195 34.27 -12.78 -25.26
CA ASP A 195 34.44 -14.22 -25.48
C ASP A 195 35.58 -14.83 -24.65
N THR A 196 36.43 -14.00 -24.04
CA THR A 196 37.62 -14.42 -23.28
C THR A 196 37.57 -14.08 -21.79
N ASP A 197 36.86 -13.02 -21.42
CA ASP A 197 36.72 -12.55 -20.04
C ASP A 197 35.26 -12.71 -19.56
N ASP A 198 35.04 -13.76 -18.76
CA ASP A 198 33.73 -14.07 -18.17
C ASP A 198 33.20 -12.95 -17.24
N GLU A 199 34.08 -12.20 -16.56
CA GLU A 199 33.64 -11.14 -15.64
C GLU A 199 33.24 -9.87 -16.42
N ALA A 200 33.98 -9.54 -17.47
CA ALA A 200 33.59 -8.49 -18.41
C ALA A 200 32.26 -8.82 -19.09
N ALA A 201 32.10 -10.07 -19.57
CA ALA A 201 30.86 -10.55 -20.15
C ALA A 201 29.67 -10.44 -19.18
N LYS A 202 29.80 -10.96 -17.95
CA LYS A 202 28.75 -10.84 -16.92
C LYS A 202 28.43 -9.39 -16.60
N THR A 203 29.43 -8.52 -16.56
CA THR A 203 29.22 -7.08 -16.32
C THR A 203 28.40 -6.45 -17.43
N TYR A 204 28.73 -6.72 -18.70
CA TYR A 204 27.95 -6.25 -19.85
C TYR A 204 26.51 -6.77 -19.81
N LEU A 205 26.32 -8.07 -19.58
CA LEU A 205 24.99 -8.67 -19.52
C LEU A 205 24.12 -8.08 -18.40
N ASN A 206 24.70 -7.81 -17.21
CA ASN A 206 23.96 -7.15 -16.14
C ASN A 206 23.60 -5.70 -16.49
N LYS A 207 24.42 -4.99 -17.28
CA LYS A 207 24.06 -3.65 -17.79
C LYS A 207 22.90 -3.74 -18.78
N GLN A 208 22.85 -4.76 -19.63
CA GLN A 208 21.70 -5.02 -20.51
C GLN A 208 20.43 -5.28 -19.70
N VAL A 209 20.50 -6.08 -18.62
CA VAL A 209 19.35 -6.29 -17.74
C VAL A 209 18.94 -5.00 -17.03
N ALA A 210 19.90 -4.17 -16.59
CA ALA A 210 19.58 -2.86 -16.02
C ALA A 210 18.84 -1.97 -17.03
N GLU A 211 19.26 -1.95 -18.29
CA GLU A 211 18.57 -1.19 -19.34
C GLU A 211 17.16 -1.72 -19.61
N ALA A 212 17.00 -3.05 -19.66
CA ALA A 212 15.68 -3.68 -19.72
C ALA A 212 14.79 -3.26 -18.54
N CYS A 213 15.30 -3.27 -17.31
CA CYS A 213 14.57 -2.79 -16.15
C CYS A 213 14.19 -1.32 -16.25
N ARG A 214 15.07 -0.46 -16.79
CA ARG A 214 14.78 0.96 -17.05
C ARG A 214 13.62 1.13 -18.03
N MET A 215 13.62 0.36 -19.12
CA MET A 215 12.55 0.38 -20.11
C MET A 215 11.22 -0.11 -19.54
N ILE A 216 11.24 -1.16 -18.71
CA ILE A 216 10.05 -1.65 -17.99
C ILE A 216 9.50 -0.55 -17.08
N LEU A 217 10.35 0.16 -16.33
CA LEU A 217 9.91 1.29 -15.50
C LEU A 217 9.28 2.40 -16.34
N ALA A 218 9.91 2.79 -17.45
CA ALA A 218 9.39 3.81 -18.36
C ALA A 218 8.02 3.42 -18.93
N HIS A 219 7.82 2.14 -19.26
CA HIS A 219 6.56 1.59 -19.76
C HIS A 219 5.46 1.60 -18.69
N ASN A 220 5.77 1.13 -17.48
CA ASN A 220 4.80 0.92 -16.41
C ASN A 220 4.48 2.18 -15.61
N TYR A 221 5.44 3.11 -15.55
CA TYR A 221 5.35 4.33 -14.75
C TYR A 221 5.72 5.58 -15.59
N PRO A 222 5.01 5.84 -16.71
CA PRO A 222 5.32 6.97 -17.59
C PRO A 222 5.12 8.34 -16.91
N ASP A 223 4.31 8.39 -15.86
CA ASP A 223 4.02 9.60 -15.10
C ASP A 223 4.64 9.58 -13.69
N ALA A 224 5.67 8.75 -13.45
CA ALA A 224 6.34 8.71 -12.15
C ALA A 224 6.81 10.12 -11.72
N PRO A 225 6.52 10.56 -10.48
CA PRO A 225 7.04 11.83 -9.98
C PRO A 225 8.53 11.71 -9.63
N THR A 226 9.23 12.84 -9.52
CA THR A 226 10.63 12.87 -9.06
C THR A 226 10.74 12.76 -7.53
N VAL A 227 9.72 13.21 -6.81
CA VAL A 227 9.69 13.30 -5.35
C VAL A 227 8.35 12.85 -4.78
N VAL A 228 8.38 12.25 -3.60
CA VAL A 228 7.21 11.89 -2.79
C VAL A 228 7.45 12.41 -1.38
N ASN A 229 6.54 13.22 -0.84
CA ASN A 229 6.66 13.85 0.49
C ASN A 229 8.02 14.55 0.73
N GLY A 230 8.55 15.23 -0.30
CA GLY A 230 9.82 15.95 -0.23
C GLY A 230 11.08 15.07 -0.31
N MET A 231 10.93 13.77 -0.51
CA MET A 231 12.03 12.81 -0.68
C MET A 231 12.13 12.36 -2.14
N ASP A 232 13.34 12.21 -2.66
CA ASP A 232 13.59 11.60 -3.99
C ASP A 232 12.92 10.23 -4.09
N LEU A 233 12.22 9.97 -5.20
CA LEU A 233 11.61 8.67 -5.46
C LEU A 233 12.61 7.71 -6.12
N TYR A 234 12.74 6.52 -5.54
CA TYR A 234 13.54 5.44 -6.09
C TYR A 234 12.70 4.19 -6.37
N TYR A 235 13.16 3.38 -7.32
CA TYR A 235 12.59 2.08 -7.67
C TYR A 235 13.66 1.01 -7.55
N ASN A 236 13.38 -0.05 -6.81
CA ASN A 236 14.19 -1.27 -6.78
C ASN A 236 13.51 -2.31 -7.67
N VAL A 237 14.06 -2.54 -8.86
CA VAL A 237 13.53 -3.52 -9.82
C VAL A 237 14.21 -4.86 -9.61
N GLU A 238 13.44 -5.86 -9.21
CA GLU A 238 13.85 -7.25 -9.05
C GLU A 238 13.72 -8.00 -10.39
N ALA A 239 14.86 -8.21 -11.04
CA ALA A 239 15.00 -9.03 -12.23
C ALA A 239 15.29 -10.48 -11.84
N VAL A 240 14.50 -11.42 -12.35
CA VAL A 240 14.73 -12.86 -12.17
C VAL A 240 15.68 -13.27 -13.29
N CYS A 241 16.87 -13.67 -12.92
CA CYS A 241 17.92 -14.09 -13.85
C CYS A 241 18.15 -15.59 -13.73
N TYR A 242 18.56 -16.22 -14.82
CA TYR A 242 18.90 -17.64 -14.87
C TYR A 242 20.25 -17.86 -15.51
N ALA A 243 21.15 -18.53 -14.80
CA ALA A 243 22.47 -18.92 -15.32
C ALA A 243 22.95 -20.20 -14.64
N ASN A 244 23.65 -21.05 -15.38
CA ASN A 244 24.32 -22.24 -14.89
C ASN A 244 23.41 -23.16 -14.04
N GLY A 245 22.15 -23.31 -14.45
CA GLY A 245 21.19 -24.16 -13.75
C GLY A 245 20.50 -23.54 -12.54
N ALA A 246 20.81 -22.29 -12.18
CA ALA A 246 20.29 -21.62 -10.99
C ALA A 246 19.57 -20.31 -11.32
N TYR A 247 18.61 -19.95 -10.46
CA TYR A 247 17.91 -18.67 -10.52
C TYR A 247 18.46 -17.71 -9.46
N THR A 248 18.66 -16.46 -9.87
CA THR A 248 18.95 -15.34 -8.96
C THR A 248 17.92 -14.24 -9.14
N ILE A 249 17.79 -13.41 -8.11
CA ILE A 249 17.09 -12.13 -8.18
C ILE A 249 18.18 -11.04 -8.14
N ASN A 250 18.35 -10.35 -9.27
CA ASN A 250 19.23 -9.19 -9.38
C ASN A 250 18.36 -7.94 -9.22
N THR A 251 18.60 -7.19 -8.16
CA THR A 251 17.88 -5.94 -7.85
C THR A 251 18.69 -4.75 -8.35
N PHE A 252 18.09 -3.96 -9.24
CA PHE A 252 18.65 -2.73 -9.79
C PHE A 252 17.90 -1.52 -9.24
N ARG A 253 18.62 -0.50 -8.78
CA ARG A 253 18.00 0.69 -8.19
C ARG A 253 18.02 1.88 -9.13
N PHE A 254 16.85 2.47 -9.38
CA PHE A 254 16.68 3.62 -10.25
C PHE A 254 16.16 4.82 -9.48
N LYS A 255 16.69 6.00 -9.78
CA LYS A 255 16.10 7.27 -9.38
C LYS A 255 15.08 7.71 -10.43
N SER A 256 13.88 8.10 -10.01
CA SER A 256 12.91 8.72 -10.91
C SER A 256 13.35 10.15 -11.25
N LEU A 257 13.43 10.46 -12.56
CA LEU A 257 13.71 11.79 -13.08
C LEU A 257 12.44 12.49 -13.61
N GLY A 258 11.29 11.82 -13.50
CA GLY A 258 10.00 12.34 -13.95
C GLY A 258 9.69 11.97 -15.40
N LYS A 259 8.40 11.90 -15.73
CA LYS A 259 7.91 11.70 -17.12
C LYS A 259 8.48 10.44 -17.80
N GLY A 260 8.57 9.33 -17.06
CA GLY A 260 9.04 8.05 -17.58
C GLY A 260 10.56 7.95 -17.69
N GLU A 261 11.31 8.96 -17.23
CA GLU A 261 12.77 8.93 -17.21
C GLU A 261 13.30 8.42 -15.88
N PHE A 262 14.27 7.51 -15.97
CA PHE A 262 14.86 6.81 -14.83
C PHE A 262 16.37 6.70 -15.00
N GLU A 263 17.10 7.01 -13.93
CA GLU A 263 18.57 6.89 -13.89
C GLU A 263 18.97 5.72 -12.98
N TRP A 264 19.73 4.77 -13.52
CA TRP A 264 20.30 3.69 -12.73
C TRP A 264 21.44 4.22 -11.86
N ASP A 265 21.40 3.95 -10.56
CA ASP A 265 22.47 4.36 -9.62
C ASP A 265 23.73 3.49 -9.70
N GLN A 266 23.81 2.61 -10.71
CA GLN A 266 24.89 1.64 -10.94
C GLN A 266 25.07 0.64 -9.80
N LYS A 267 24.08 0.49 -8.93
CA LYS A 267 24.07 -0.54 -7.89
C LYS A 267 23.22 -1.72 -8.34
N MET A 268 23.75 -2.90 -8.05
CA MET A 268 23.07 -4.16 -8.21
C MET A 268 23.30 -4.98 -6.94
N VAL A 269 22.23 -5.56 -6.40
CA VAL A 269 22.31 -6.56 -5.33
C VAL A 269 21.77 -7.87 -5.89
N SER A 270 22.49 -8.97 -5.70
CA SER A 270 22.04 -10.29 -6.16
C SER A 270 21.78 -11.20 -4.98
N ARG A 271 20.69 -11.97 -5.05
CA ARG A 271 20.33 -13.01 -4.08
C ARG A 271 19.81 -14.27 -4.77
N PRO A 272 19.90 -15.46 -4.16
CA PRO A 272 19.19 -16.64 -4.64
C PRO A 272 17.68 -16.38 -4.73
N ARG A 273 17.02 -16.95 -5.75
CA ARG A 273 15.57 -16.88 -5.91
C ARG A 273 14.84 -17.77 -4.90
#